data_AF-A0AA39K026-F1
#
_entry.id   AF-A0AA39K026-F1
#
_cell.length_a   1.000
_cell.length_b   1.000
_cell.length_c   1.000
_cell.angle_alpha   90.00
_cell.angle_beta   90.00
_cell.angle_gamma   90.00
#
_symmetry.space_group_name_H-M   'P 1'
#
loop_
_entity.id
_entity.type
_entity.pdbx_description
1 polymer ?
#
loop_
_entity_poly.entity_id
_entity_poly.type
_entity_poly.pdbx_seq_one_letter_code
_entity_poly.pdbx_strand_id
1 'polypeptide(L)'
;MVHIKTAAAKRGAHPSHPKRRPVTLEHLFALCEGLRMSNAFDVAVWAVALHFGGAESAQFHIPWAKMEHQEGADLIFTSREDLCPVEALCAHLKSNKDVPDNAPLFAFKTSDSSWAPMTKEWFLDRCRKIWELLNLDFIHGHSFRPGGATELLLAGVPPETVAKQGHWKSLAFLIYWRKLEDLIPAMIMKSYNPTHIAELKNSFEQFRIRHLLACIHIHRIMYSHC
;
A
#
# COMPACT_ATOMS: atom_id res chain seq x y z
N MET A 1 14.79 -25.17 -30.39
CA MET A 1 13.45 -25.74 -30.18
C MET A 1 13.35 -26.13 -28.70
N VAL A 2 12.75 -25.28 -27.88
CA VAL A 2 12.64 -25.53 -26.42
C VAL A 2 11.35 -26.31 -26.18
N HIS A 3 11.47 -27.53 -25.67
CA HIS A 3 10.33 -28.37 -25.33
C HIS A 3 9.65 -27.87 -24.04
N ILE A 4 8.44 -27.30 -24.17
CA ILE A 4 7.58 -26.98 -23.03
C ILE A 4 6.83 -28.27 -22.67
N LYS A 5 7.11 -28.83 -21.47
CA LYS A 5 6.33 -29.93 -20.91
C LYS A 5 5.17 -29.37 -20.08
N THR A 6 3.94 -29.74 -20.42
CA THR A 6 2.72 -29.34 -19.71
C THR A 6 2.57 -30.16 -18.42
N ALA A 7 2.44 -29.51 -17.26
CA ALA A 7 2.17 -30.17 -15.99
C ALA A 7 0.65 -30.37 -15.78
N ALA A 8 0.28 -31.41 -15.03
CA ALA A 8 -1.09 -31.87 -14.82
C ALA A 8 -2.04 -30.79 -14.26
N ALA A 9 -3.22 -30.65 -14.88
CA ALA A 9 -4.25 -29.72 -14.47
C ALA A 9 -4.96 -30.21 -13.20
N LYS A 10 -4.72 -29.54 -12.06
CA LYS A 10 -5.53 -29.72 -10.85
C LYS A 10 -6.80 -28.89 -11.00
N ARG A 11 -7.96 -29.55 -11.18
CA ARG A 11 -9.29 -28.90 -11.12
C ARG A 11 -9.55 -28.42 -9.68
N GLY A 12 -9.13 -27.20 -9.38
CA GLY A 12 -9.59 -26.47 -8.21
C GLY A 12 -10.94 -25.80 -8.51
N ALA A 13 -11.83 -25.77 -7.52
CA ALA A 13 -13.12 -25.10 -7.64
C ALA A 13 -12.97 -23.65 -8.15
N HIS A 14 -13.74 -23.30 -9.18
CA HIS A 14 -13.78 -21.95 -9.71
C HIS A 14 -14.38 -21.00 -8.67
N PRO A 15 -13.72 -19.88 -8.34
CA PRO A 15 -14.34 -18.83 -7.51
C PRO A 15 -15.60 -18.32 -8.21
N SER A 16 -16.72 -18.25 -7.47
CA SER A 16 -18.05 -17.85 -7.99
C SER A 16 -18.14 -16.39 -8.46
N HIS A 17 -17.09 -15.60 -8.28
CA HIS A 17 -17.05 -14.20 -8.71
C HIS A 17 -15.73 -13.87 -9.40
N PRO A 18 -15.76 -13.11 -10.52
CA PRO A 18 -14.53 -12.62 -11.15
C PRO A 18 -13.76 -11.76 -10.15
N LYS A 19 -12.44 -11.98 -10.05
CA LYS A 19 -11.58 -11.20 -9.17
C LYS A 19 -11.49 -9.78 -9.69
N ARG A 20 -11.74 -8.82 -8.81
CA ARG A 20 -11.71 -7.40 -9.14
C ARG A 20 -10.27 -6.98 -9.45
N ARG A 21 -10.11 -6.08 -10.43
CA ARG A 21 -8.80 -5.51 -10.75
C ARG A 21 -8.33 -4.64 -9.57
N PRO A 22 -7.04 -4.71 -9.17
CA PRO A 22 -6.48 -3.84 -8.14
C PRO A 22 -6.34 -2.40 -8.66
N VAL A 23 -6.37 -1.42 -7.76
CA VAL A 23 -5.84 -0.07 -8.06
C VAL A 23 -4.35 -0.22 -8.35
N THR A 24 -3.87 0.41 -9.42
CA THR A 24 -2.46 0.39 -9.84
C THR A 24 -1.79 1.75 -9.58
N LEU A 25 -0.46 1.83 -9.73
CA LEU A 25 0.26 3.11 -9.68
C LEU A 25 -0.26 4.12 -10.70
N GLU A 26 -0.61 3.67 -11.90
CA GLU A 26 -1.23 4.52 -12.94
C GLU A 26 -2.51 5.20 -12.45
N HIS A 27 -3.37 4.48 -11.72
CA HIS A 27 -4.57 5.07 -11.12
C HIS A 27 -4.22 6.11 -10.05
N LEU A 28 -3.16 5.90 -9.28
CA LEU A 28 -2.71 6.83 -8.23
C LEU A 28 -2.04 8.08 -8.81
N PHE A 29 -1.22 7.94 -9.86
CA PHE A 29 -0.66 9.08 -10.58
C PHE A 29 -1.74 9.90 -11.28
N ALA A 30 -2.69 9.24 -11.96
CA ALA A 30 -3.86 9.90 -12.53
C ALA A 30 -4.66 10.67 -11.48
N LEU A 31 -4.80 10.11 -10.28
CA LEU A 31 -5.48 10.77 -9.16
C LEU A 31 -4.66 11.98 -8.66
N CYS A 32 -3.35 11.86 -8.51
CA CYS A 32 -2.45 12.95 -8.13
C CYS A 32 -2.61 14.16 -9.07
N GLU A 33 -2.56 13.91 -10.38
CA GLU A 33 -2.67 14.95 -11.43
C GLU A 33 -4.08 15.54 -11.54
N GLY A 34 -5.12 14.75 -11.25
CA GLY A 34 -6.53 15.15 -11.39
C GLY A 34 -7.15 15.86 -10.17
N LEU A 35 -6.49 15.79 -9.02
CA LEU A 35 -6.95 16.40 -7.77
C LEU A 35 -6.42 17.82 -7.61
N ARG A 36 -7.27 18.73 -7.12
CA ARG A 36 -6.88 20.11 -6.83
C ARG A 36 -6.48 20.23 -5.36
N MET A 37 -5.19 20.30 -5.08
CA MET A 37 -4.66 20.38 -3.70
C MET A 37 -5.00 21.68 -2.96
N SER A 38 -5.60 22.66 -3.64
CA SER A 38 -6.21 23.85 -3.02
C SER A 38 -7.62 23.59 -2.46
N ASN A 39 -8.23 22.46 -2.77
CA ASN A 39 -9.58 22.07 -2.33
C ASN A 39 -9.48 21.05 -1.19
N ALA A 40 -10.02 21.41 -0.03
CA ALA A 40 -10.07 20.58 1.17
C ALA A 40 -10.62 19.16 0.95
N PHE A 41 -11.63 19.01 0.09
CA PHE A 41 -12.20 17.72 -0.27
C PHE A 41 -11.20 16.87 -1.07
N ASP A 42 -10.56 17.45 -2.08
CA ASP A 42 -9.62 16.72 -2.95
C ASP A 42 -8.37 16.29 -2.16
N VAL A 43 -7.90 17.11 -1.22
CA VAL A 43 -6.81 16.72 -0.31
C VAL A 43 -7.21 15.56 0.60
N ALA A 44 -8.45 15.54 1.10
CA ALA A 44 -8.97 14.41 1.88
C ALA A 44 -9.08 13.13 1.03
N VAL A 45 -9.52 13.24 -0.23
CA VAL A 45 -9.52 12.11 -1.19
C VAL A 45 -8.10 11.57 -1.38
N TRP A 46 -7.10 12.46 -1.50
CA TRP A 46 -5.71 12.07 -1.65
C TRP A 46 -5.17 11.28 -0.45
N ALA A 47 -5.40 11.80 0.77
CA ALA A 47 -4.98 11.14 2.00
C ALA A 47 -5.64 9.76 2.19
N VAL A 48 -6.91 9.61 1.82
CA VAL A 48 -7.61 8.31 1.87
C VAL A 48 -7.03 7.32 0.86
N ALA A 49 -6.70 7.78 -0.35
CA ALA A 49 -6.19 6.91 -1.41
C ALA A 49 -4.80 6.33 -1.09
N LEU A 50 -3.96 7.11 -0.40
CA LEU A 50 -2.56 6.77 -0.19
C LEU A 50 -2.22 6.12 1.13
N HIS A 51 -3.14 5.84 2.04
CA HIS A 51 -2.80 5.48 3.43
C HIS A 51 -1.88 4.24 3.66
N PHE A 52 -1.34 3.58 2.63
CA PHE A 52 -0.46 2.41 2.68
C PHE A 52 0.98 2.72 2.22
N GLY A 53 1.99 2.49 3.09
CA GLY A 53 3.37 2.08 2.69
C GLY A 53 4.48 3.14 2.61
N GLY A 54 5.71 2.82 3.05
CA GLY A 54 6.90 3.71 3.09
C GLY A 54 7.95 3.47 4.23
N ALA A 55 8.88 4.43 4.45
CA ALA A 55 10.07 4.36 5.31
C ALA A 55 10.04 5.14 6.65
N GLU A 56 9.29 6.24 6.76
CA GLU A 56 9.00 6.95 8.04
C GLU A 56 7.52 6.84 8.38
N SER A 57 7.12 6.58 9.64
CA SER A 57 5.72 6.24 9.95
C SER A 57 4.95 7.28 10.76
N ALA A 58 3.69 7.56 10.38
CA ALA A 58 2.69 8.18 11.24
C ALA A 58 1.64 7.13 11.65
N GLN A 59 1.28 7.09 12.93
CA GLN A 59 0.31 6.16 13.48
C GLN A 59 -0.94 6.91 13.96
N PHE A 60 -2.11 6.46 13.53
CA PHE A 60 -3.38 7.03 13.96
C PHE A 60 -4.32 5.93 14.44
N HIS A 61 -4.83 6.07 15.66
CA HIS A 61 -5.78 5.12 16.22
C HIS A 61 -7.20 5.44 15.76
N ILE A 62 -7.84 4.53 15.03
CA ILE A 62 -9.28 4.61 14.74
C ILE A 62 -10.07 3.85 15.81
N PRO A 63 -11.12 4.45 16.39
CA PRO A 63 -11.87 3.85 17.51
C PRO A 63 -12.74 2.65 17.10
N TRP A 64 -12.89 2.40 15.79
CA TRP A 64 -13.68 1.29 15.29
C TRP A 64 -13.07 0.69 14.02
N ALA A 65 -12.76 -0.60 14.07
CA ALA A 65 -12.34 -1.38 12.91
C ALA A 65 -13.16 -2.66 12.80
N LYS A 66 -13.50 -3.07 11.57
CA LYS A 66 -14.43 -4.18 11.31
C LYS A 66 -14.04 -5.50 12.02
N MET A 67 -12.75 -5.74 12.26
CA MET A 67 -12.24 -7.02 12.76
C MET A 67 -11.82 -6.97 14.25
N GLU A 68 -11.71 -5.76 14.80
CA GLU A 68 -11.24 -5.43 16.16
C GLU A 68 -12.34 -4.71 16.98
N HIS A 69 -13.47 -4.38 16.33
CA HIS A 69 -14.63 -3.72 16.91
C HIS A 69 -14.27 -2.49 17.75
N GLN A 70 -14.58 -2.50 19.04
CA GLN A 70 -14.36 -1.37 19.95
C GLN A 70 -12.91 -1.24 20.44
N GLU A 71 -12.04 -2.22 20.19
CA GLU A 71 -10.60 -2.07 20.44
C GLU A 71 -9.95 -1.13 19.41
N GLY A 72 -10.66 -0.81 18.32
CA GLY A 72 -10.14 0.05 17.27
C GLY A 72 -9.01 -0.61 16.48
N ALA A 73 -8.33 0.18 15.65
CA ALA A 73 -7.15 -0.26 14.94
C ALA A 73 -6.19 0.90 14.70
N ASP A 74 -4.92 0.60 14.60
CA ASP A 74 -3.93 1.61 14.21
C ASP A 74 -3.77 1.61 12.69
N LEU A 75 -3.93 2.80 12.11
CA LEU A 75 -3.56 3.12 10.75
C LEU A 75 -2.10 3.56 10.75
N ILE A 76 -1.26 2.81 10.04
CA ILE A 76 0.15 3.12 9.88
C ILE A 76 0.34 3.65 8.46
N PHE A 77 0.60 4.96 8.38
CA PHE A 77 1.04 5.66 7.19
C PHE A 77 2.54 5.61 7.16
N THR A 78 3.13 5.43 5.99
CA THR A 78 4.57 5.36 5.87
C THR A 78 5.05 6.22 4.70
N SER A 79 6.22 6.86 4.80
CA SER A 79 6.69 7.88 3.84
C SER A 79 7.37 7.30 2.60
N ARG A 80 7.16 7.85 1.41
CA ARG A 80 7.80 7.38 0.16
C ARG A 80 8.14 8.58 -0.72
N GLU A 81 9.13 8.42 -1.61
CA GLU A 81 9.62 9.51 -2.48
C GLU A 81 8.51 10.08 -3.38
N ASP A 82 7.77 9.21 -4.07
CA ASP A 82 6.62 9.59 -4.90
C ASP A 82 5.32 9.10 -4.29
N LEU A 83 4.22 9.87 -4.40
CA LEU A 83 2.89 9.49 -3.87
C LEU A 83 2.91 9.26 -2.35
N CYS A 84 3.56 10.17 -1.60
CA CYS A 84 3.82 10.01 -0.18
C CYS A 84 2.55 10.04 0.70
N PRO A 85 2.19 8.94 1.40
CA PRO A 85 1.06 8.88 2.32
C PRO A 85 1.17 9.86 3.48
N VAL A 86 2.39 10.06 4.00
CA VAL A 86 2.66 10.97 5.11
C VAL A 86 2.46 12.42 4.68
N GLU A 87 3.01 12.81 3.53
CA GLU A 87 2.78 14.16 2.99
C GLU A 87 1.32 14.40 2.67
N ALA A 88 0.62 13.42 2.10
CA ALA A 88 -0.82 13.51 1.83
C ALA A 88 -1.62 13.71 3.11
N LEU A 89 -1.30 12.97 4.18
CA LEU A 89 -1.93 13.13 5.49
C LEU A 89 -1.61 14.51 6.11
N CYS A 90 -0.35 14.95 6.07
CA CYS A 90 0.04 16.27 6.57
C CYS A 90 -0.65 17.40 5.82
N ALA A 91 -0.76 17.30 4.49
CA ALA A 91 -1.50 18.25 3.65
C ALA A 91 -2.98 18.28 4.05
N HIS A 92 -3.60 17.11 4.27
CA HIS A 92 -4.98 16.99 4.74
C HIS A 92 -5.20 17.68 6.08
N LEU A 93 -4.38 17.35 7.08
CA LEU A 93 -4.48 17.95 8.42
C LEU A 93 -4.27 19.47 8.37
N LYS A 94 -3.34 19.95 7.55
CA LYS A 94 -3.08 21.39 7.37
C LYS A 94 -4.25 22.10 6.70
N SER A 95 -4.82 21.51 5.64
CA SER A 95 -5.94 22.09 4.89
C SER A 95 -7.25 22.07 5.68
N ASN A 96 -7.40 21.10 6.58
CA ASN A 96 -8.62 20.89 7.38
C ASN A 96 -8.42 21.22 8.86
N LYS A 97 -7.47 22.10 9.18
CA LYS A 97 -7.13 22.51 10.56
C LYS A 97 -8.28 23.11 11.36
N ASP A 98 -9.30 23.64 10.69
CA ASP A 98 -10.48 24.26 11.31
C ASP A 98 -11.57 23.22 11.64
N VAL A 99 -11.39 21.96 11.22
CA VAL A 99 -12.30 20.86 11.56
C VAL A 99 -12.06 20.46 13.03
N PRO A 100 -13.11 20.26 13.85
CA PRO A 100 -12.94 19.90 15.26
C PRO A 100 -12.14 18.61 15.50
N ASP A 101 -11.37 18.56 16.59
CA ASP A 101 -10.54 17.39 16.96
C ASP A 101 -11.34 16.11 17.22
N ASN A 102 -12.64 16.23 17.52
CA ASN A 102 -13.53 15.09 17.71
C ASN A 102 -14.17 14.57 16.40
N ALA A 103 -13.89 15.20 15.27
CA ALA A 103 -14.37 14.77 13.97
C ALA A 103 -13.59 13.53 13.47
N PRO A 104 -14.17 12.72 12.56
CA PRO A 104 -13.45 11.61 11.94
C PRO A 104 -12.18 12.08 11.20
N LEU A 105 -11.12 11.26 11.19
CA LEU A 105 -9.79 11.61 10.64
C LEU A 105 -9.84 12.25 9.25
N PHE A 106 -10.66 11.71 8.35
CA PHE A 106 -10.80 12.18 6.97
C PHE A 106 -11.97 13.14 6.77
N ALA A 107 -12.41 13.84 7.82
CA ALA A 107 -13.37 14.93 7.69
C ALA A 107 -12.73 16.13 7.00
N PHE A 108 -13.54 16.86 6.23
CA PHE A 108 -13.08 18.00 5.45
C PHE A 108 -14.07 19.17 5.53
N LYS A 109 -13.55 20.39 5.31
CA LYS A 109 -14.35 21.60 5.27
C LYS A 109 -15.25 21.62 4.04
N THR A 110 -16.55 21.83 4.26
CA THR A 110 -17.54 21.95 3.19
C THR A 110 -17.69 23.40 2.74
N SER A 111 -18.30 23.61 1.57
CA SER A 111 -18.46 24.93 0.93
C SER A 111 -19.29 25.93 1.75
N ASP A 112 -20.17 25.44 2.62
CA ASP A 112 -20.96 26.21 3.57
C ASP A 112 -20.18 26.59 4.84
N SER A 113 -18.86 26.38 4.84
CA SER A 113 -17.98 26.56 6.00
C SER A 113 -18.27 25.64 7.19
N SER A 114 -19.07 24.59 6.99
CA SER A 114 -19.22 23.47 7.93
C SER A 114 -18.12 22.41 7.68
N TRP A 115 -18.33 21.20 8.19
CA TRP A 115 -17.49 20.04 7.91
C TRP A 115 -18.34 18.78 7.71
N ALA A 116 -17.79 17.82 6.96
CA ALA A 116 -18.42 16.51 6.77
C ALA A 116 -17.36 15.40 6.75
N PRO A 117 -17.69 14.18 7.24
CA PRO A 117 -16.80 13.04 7.12
C PRO A 117 -16.72 12.56 5.66
N MET A 118 -15.54 12.14 5.21
CA MET A 118 -15.39 11.46 3.92
C MET A 118 -16.23 10.18 3.89
N THR A 119 -17.14 10.10 2.92
CA THR A 119 -17.93 8.88 2.67
C THR A 119 -17.31 8.06 1.55
N LYS A 120 -17.58 6.75 1.56
CA LYS A 120 -17.15 5.85 0.48
C LYS A 120 -17.73 6.29 -0.88
N GLU A 121 -18.96 6.78 -0.91
CA GLU A 121 -19.63 7.23 -2.12
C GLU A 121 -18.91 8.44 -2.71
N TRP A 122 -18.69 9.49 -1.92
CA TRP A 122 -17.99 10.70 -2.38
C TRP A 122 -16.57 10.41 -2.85
N PHE A 123 -15.84 9.58 -2.10
CA PHE A 123 -14.50 9.15 -2.47
C PHE A 123 -14.49 8.42 -3.83
N LEU A 124 -15.34 7.40 -3.99
CA LEU A 124 -15.38 6.61 -5.22
C LEU A 124 -15.88 7.42 -6.43
N ASP A 125 -16.85 8.30 -6.23
CA ASP A 125 -17.34 9.17 -7.30
C ASP A 125 -16.28 10.17 -7.76
N ARG A 126 -15.47 10.70 -6.83
CA ARG A 126 -14.37 11.59 -7.22
C ARG A 126 -13.31 10.85 -8.02
N CYS A 127 -12.88 9.67 -7.56
CA CYS A 127 -11.93 8.82 -8.28
C CYS A 127 -12.45 8.46 -9.68
N ARG A 128 -13.71 8.03 -9.76
CA ARG A 128 -14.38 7.69 -11.02
C ARG A 128 -14.31 8.83 -12.03
N LYS A 129 -14.69 10.06 -11.63
CA LYS A 129 -14.69 11.23 -12.52
C LYS A 129 -13.32 11.52 -13.13
N ILE A 130 -12.23 11.21 -12.41
CA ILE A 130 -10.87 11.40 -12.92
C ILE A 130 -10.47 10.24 -13.85
N TRP A 131 -10.72 9.01 -13.42
CA TRP A 131 -10.33 7.80 -14.16
C TRP A 131 -11.11 7.61 -15.46
N GLU A 132 -12.39 7.95 -15.50
CA GLU A 132 -13.22 7.86 -16.72
C GLU A 132 -12.70 8.77 -17.84
N LEU A 133 -12.19 9.96 -17.52
CA LEU A 133 -11.61 10.88 -18.52
C LEU A 133 -10.34 10.33 -19.16
N LEU A 134 -9.68 9.37 -18.50
CA LEU A 134 -8.43 8.75 -18.93
C LEU A 134 -8.63 7.33 -19.46
N ASN A 135 -9.88 6.88 -19.63
CA ASN A 135 -10.25 5.51 -20.00
C ASN A 135 -9.64 4.43 -19.09
N LEU A 136 -9.41 4.75 -17.82
CA LEU A 136 -8.96 3.77 -16.83
C LEU A 136 -10.15 2.92 -16.35
N ASP A 137 -9.85 1.67 -15.96
CA ASP A 137 -10.88 0.71 -15.55
C ASP A 137 -11.73 1.22 -14.39
N PHE A 138 -13.01 0.81 -14.35
CA PHE A 138 -13.84 1.08 -13.19
C PHE A 138 -13.42 0.22 -11.98
N ILE A 139 -12.92 0.88 -10.94
CA ILE A 139 -12.41 0.23 -9.73
C ILE A 139 -13.38 0.40 -8.55
N HIS A 140 -13.56 -0.68 -7.78
CA HIS A 140 -14.42 -0.68 -6.58
C HIS A 140 -13.61 -0.31 -5.34
N GLY A 141 -14.26 0.18 -4.27
CA GLY A 141 -13.55 0.50 -3.00
C GLY A 141 -12.74 -0.65 -2.41
N HIS A 142 -13.16 -1.91 -2.59
CA HIS A 142 -12.38 -3.05 -2.11
C HIS A 142 -11.08 -3.27 -2.91
N SER A 143 -10.95 -2.72 -4.11
CA SER A 143 -9.77 -2.88 -4.96
C SER A 143 -8.56 -2.03 -4.55
N PHE A 144 -8.74 -1.04 -3.68
CA PHE A 144 -7.63 -0.29 -3.08
C PHE A 144 -6.79 -1.19 -2.17
N ARG A 145 -7.43 -2.07 -1.40
CA ARG A 145 -6.75 -3.00 -0.48
C ARG A 145 -5.82 -4.01 -1.20
N PRO A 146 -6.25 -4.74 -2.24
CA PRO A 146 -5.34 -5.57 -3.02
C PRO A 146 -4.34 -4.75 -3.81
N GLY A 147 -4.69 -3.54 -4.29
CA GLY A 147 -3.74 -2.63 -4.93
C GLY A 147 -2.57 -2.26 -4.01
N GLY A 148 -2.87 -1.74 -2.82
CA GLY A 148 -1.87 -1.38 -1.82
C GLY A 148 -1.01 -2.57 -1.38
N ALA A 149 -1.61 -3.75 -1.21
CA ALA A 149 -0.83 -4.95 -0.88
C ALA A 149 0.06 -5.42 -2.03
N THR A 150 -0.42 -5.40 -3.27
CA THR A 150 0.42 -5.71 -4.44
C THR A 150 1.58 -4.74 -4.55
N GLU A 151 1.35 -3.45 -4.32
CA GLU A 151 2.39 -2.41 -4.35
C GLU A 151 3.44 -2.63 -3.26
N LEU A 152 3.02 -2.85 -2.00
CA LEU A 152 3.94 -3.12 -0.89
C LEU A 152 4.81 -4.35 -1.16
N LEU A 153 4.19 -5.41 -1.66
CA LEU A 153 4.92 -6.63 -2.04
C LEU A 153 5.94 -6.32 -3.14
N LEU A 154 5.54 -5.64 -4.22
CA LEU A 154 6.44 -5.20 -5.29
C LEU A 154 7.58 -4.31 -4.80
N ALA A 155 7.32 -3.50 -3.76
CA ALA A 155 8.34 -2.70 -3.11
C ALA A 155 9.38 -3.56 -2.37
N GLY A 156 9.11 -4.84 -2.12
CA GLY A 156 9.98 -5.77 -1.39
C GLY A 156 9.60 -5.93 0.08
N VAL A 157 8.45 -5.38 0.51
CA VAL A 157 7.99 -5.48 1.89
C VAL A 157 7.64 -6.94 2.19
N PRO A 158 8.13 -7.52 3.30
CA PRO A 158 7.87 -8.91 3.64
C PRO A 158 6.37 -9.22 3.75
N PRO A 159 5.89 -10.38 3.26
CA PRO A 159 4.47 -10.73 3.28
C PRO A 159 3.81 -10.66 4.66
N GLU A 160 4.55 -10.97 5.73
CA GLU A 160 4.10 -10.85 7.12
C GLU A 160 3.87 -9.40 7.57
N THR A 161 4.69 -8.47 7.09
CA THR A 161 4.52 -7.03 7.32
C THR A 161 3.30 -6.51 6.58
N VAL A 162 3.12 -6.94 5.31
CA VAL A 162 1.93 -6.61 4.53
C VAL A 162 0.66 -7.23 5.14
N ALA A 163 0.75 -8.46 5.66
CA ALA A 163 -0.31 -9.11 6.44
C ALA A 163 -0.73 -8.28 7.65
N LYS A 164 0.27 -7.84 8.44
CA LYS A 164 0.05 -7.05 9.65
C LYS A 164 -0.54 -5.68 9.34
N GLN A 165 0.00 -4.95 8.37
CA GLN A 165 -0.50 -3.64 7.96
C GLN A 165 -1.91 -3.73 7.35
N GLY A 166 -2.15 -4.79 6.59
CA GLY A 166 -3.46 -5.09 6.03
C GLY A 166 -4.43 -5.69 7.04
N HIS A 167 -4.13 -5.78 8.34
CA HIS A 167 -4.97 -6.38 9.39
C HIS A 167 -5.53 -7.76 8.98
N TRP A 168 -4.71 -8.58 8.34
CA TRP A 168 -5.07 -9.91 7.89
C TRP A 168 -4.70 -10.95 8.95
N LYS A 169 -5.73 -11.57 9.55
CA LYS A 169 -5.56 -12.66 10.54
C LYS A 169 -5.14 -14.00 9.91
N SER A 170 -5.14 -14.11 8.58
CA SER A 170 -4.74 -15.30 7.85
C SER A 170 -4.01 -14.93 6.55
N LEU A 171 -3.39 -15.91 5.91
CA LEU A 171 -2.77 -15.79 4.59
C LEU A 171 -3.78 -15.50 3.45
N ALA A 172 -5.00 -15.04 3.75
CA ALA A 172 -6.02 -14.65 2.76
C ALA A 172 -5.50 -13.59 1.78
N PHE A 173 -4.52 -12.78 2.16
CA PHE A 173 -3.89 -11.83 1.25
C PHE A 173 -3.13 -12.50 0.09
N LEU A 174 -2.71 -13.76 0.25
CA LEU A 174 -2.13 -14.55 -0.84
C LEU A 174 -3.13 -14.80 -1.98
N ILE A 175 -4.43 -14.59 -1.77
CA ILE A 175 -5.42 -14.61 -2.86
C ILE A 175 -5.17 -13.47 -3.86
N TYR A 176 -4.57 -12.37 -3.41
CA TYR A 176 -4.18 -11.22 -4.23
C TYR A 176 -2.83 -11.44 -4.97
N TRP A 177 -2.08 -12.47 -4.58
CA TRP A 177 -0.81 -12.92 -5.19
C TRP A 177 -0.99 -13.47 -6.63
N ARG A 178 -2.22 -13.65 -7.11
CA ARG A 178 -2.53 -14.39 -8.36
C ARG A 178 -2.16 -13.67 -9.67
N LYS A 179 -1.50 -12.50 -9.61
CA LYS A 179 -0.79 -11.87 -10.76
C LYS A 179 0.70 -12.26 -10.82
N LEU A 180 1.10 -13.32 -10.11
CA LEU A 180 2.50 -13.64 -9.87
C LEU A 180 3.34 -13.94 -11.10
N GLU A 181 2.75 -14.44 -12.18
CA GLU A 181 3.48 -14.83 -13.38
C GLU A 181 4.32 -13.67 -13.95
N ASP A 182 3.87 -12.43 -13.74
CA ASP A 182 4.59 -11.20 -14.10
C ASP A 182 5.43 -10.62 -12.94
N LEU A 183 5.09 -10.96 -11.69
CA LEU A 183 5.70 -10.39 -10.48
C LEU A 183 6.90 -11.19 -9.96
N ILE A 184 6.91 -12.52 -10.08
CA ILE A 184 8.06 -13.36 -9.66
C ILE A 184 9.36 -12.84 -10.31
N PRO A 185 9.43 -12.62 -11.63
CA PRO A 185 10.67 -12.20 -12.27
C PRO A 185 11.15 -10.85 -11.75
N ALA A 186 10.24 -9.89 -11.56
CA ALA A 186 10.57 -8.56 -11.05
C ALA A 186 11.03 -8.59 -9.59
N MET A 187 10.38 -9.37 -8.73
CA MET A 187 10.77 -9.52 -7.32
C MET A 187 12.11 -10.22 -7.17
N ILE A 188 12.32 -11.33 -7.89
CA ILE A 188 13.61 -12.03 -7.90
C ILE A 188 14.71 -11.09 -8.38
N MET A 189 14.49 -10.37 -9.49
CA MET A 189 15.46 -9.40 -10.01
C MET A 189 15.79 -8.31 -8.98
N LYS A 190 14.79 -7.80 -8.25
CA LYS A 190 14.98 -6.77 -7.21
C LYS A 190 15.69 -7.32 -5.98
N SER A 191 15.39 -8.54 -5.55
CA SER A 191 16.07 -9.21 -4.42
C SER A 191 17.55 -9.48 -4.70
N TYR A 192 17.92 -9.75 -5.96
CA TYR A 192 19.31 -9.93 -6.38
C TYR A 192 19.98 -8.66 -6.92
N ASN A 193 19.31 -7.49 -6.84
CA ASN A 193 19.90 -6.24 -7.27
C ASN A 193 21.14 -5.92 -6.40
N PRO A 194 22.35 -5.80 -7.00
CA PRO A 194 23.58 -5.57 -6.25
C PRO A 194 23.55 -4.33 -5.36
N THR A 195 22.87 -3.26 -5.81
CA THR A 195 22.70 -2.01 -5.07
C THR A 195 21.86 -2.24 -3.82
N HIS A 196 20.73 -2.92 -3.96
CA HIS A 196 19.84 -3.25 -2.83
C HIS A 196 20.53 -4.18 -1.81
N ILE A 197 21.33 -5.15 -2.28
CA ILE A 197 22.16 -6.00 -1.40
C ILE A 197 23.21 -5.16 -0.65
N ALA A 198 23.84 -4.20 -1.31
CA ALA A 198 24.82 -3.31 -0.68
C ALA A 198 24.17 -2.38 0.37
N GLU A 199 22.98 -1.84 0.08
CA GLU A 199 22.18 -1.04 1.01
C GLU A 199 21.75 -1.84 2.24
N LEU A 200 21.27 -3.06 2.05
CA LEU A 200 20.92 -3.96 3.16
C LEU A 200 22.13 -4.25 4.03
N LYS A 201 23.29 -4.57 3.43
CA LYS A 201 24.55 -4.77 4.17
C LYS A 201 24.91 -3.54 4.99
N ASN A 202 24.81 -2.34 4.41
CA ASN A 202 25.10 -1.10 5.11
C ASN A 202 24.11 -0.85 6.26
N SER A 203 22.81 -1.05 6.03
CA SER A 203 21.76 -0.91 7.05
C SER A 203 21.99 -1.86 8.25
N PHE A 204 22.33 -3.13 7.98
CA PHE A 204 22.68 -4.09 9.03
C PHE A 204 23.95 -3.69 9.80
N GLU A 205 24.99 -3.20 9.11
CA GLU A 205 26.20 -2.68 9.77
C GLU A 205 25.91 -1.46 10.64
N GLN A 206 25.08 -0.53 10.17
CA GLN A 206 24.66 0.64 10.95
C GLN A 206 23.85 0.22 12.19
N PHE A 207 22.92 -0.73 12.05
CA PHE A 207 22.19 -1.29 13.17
C PHE A 207 23.15 -1.95 14.18
N ARG A 208 24.11 -2.75 13.70
CA ARG A 208 25.13 -3.40 14.52
C ARG A 208 25.93 -2.38 15.33
N ILE A 209 26.38 -1.29 14.69
CA ILE A 209 27.14 -0.22 15.34
C ILE A 209 26.29 0.47 16.42
N ARG A 210 25.04 0.85 16.10
CA ARG A 210 24.14 1.54 17.04
C ARG A 210 23.82 0.69 18.28
N HIS A 211 23.71 -0.62 18.11
CA HIS A 211 23.34 -1.54 19.19
C HIS A 211 24.55 -2.26 19.82
N LEU A 212 25.79 -1.83 19.51
CA LEU A 212 27.03 -2.39 20.05
C LEU A 212 27.14 -3.92 19.90
N LEU A 213 26.59 -4.46 18.81
CA LEU A 213 26.60 -5.88 18.54
C LEU A 213 27.97 -6.31 17.98
N ALA A 214 28.45 -7.47 18.43
CA ALA A 214 29.70 -8.06 17.96
C ALA A 214 29.64 -8.35 16.44
N CYS A 215 30.76 -8.18 15.75
CA CYS A 215 30.85 -8.42 14.31
C CYS A 215 30.72 -9.93 14.01
N ILE A 216 29.65 -10.33 13.33
CA ILE A 216 29.49 -11.70 12.86
C ILE A 216 30.20 -11.81 11.52
N HIS A 217 31.42 -12.36 11.52
CA HIS A 217 32.13 -12.69 10.28
C HIS A 217 31.43 -13.88 9.61
N ILE A 218 30.44 -13.63 8.74
CA ILE A 218 29.91 -14.65 7.83
C ILE A 218 30.90 -14.80 6.65
N HIS A 219 32.07 -15.37 6.94
CA HIS A 219 32.96 -15.87 5.89
C HIS A 219 32.66 -17.36 5.68
N ARG A 220 32.27 -17.71 4.44
CA ARG A 220 32.09 -19.05 3.86
C ARG A 220 30.81 -19.82 4.21
N ILE A 221 29.75 -19.61 3.43
CA ILE A 221 28.99 -20.70 2.79
C ILE A 221 28.59 -20.21 1.39
N MET A 222 29.46 -20.26 0.38
CA MET A 222 29.04 -20.06 -1.02
C MET A 222 30.00 -20.65 -2.08
N TYR A 223 31.03 -21.44 -1.73
CA TYR A 223 31.83 -22.18 -2.72
C TYR A 223 32.44 -23.45 -2.11
N SER A 224 31.58 -24.45 -1.87
CA SER A 224 31.99 -25.85 -1.70
C SER A 224 30.83 -26.74 -2.14
N HIS A 225 30.67 -26.92 -3.45
CA HIS A 225 30.35 -28.18 -4.12
C HIS A 225 30.16 -27.90 -5.61
N CYS A 226 31.15 -28.34 -6.40
CA CYS A 226 30.97 -28.78 -7.77
C CYS A 226 29.93 -29.91 -7.83
#